data_AF-A0A4S4KBH2-F1
#
_entry.id   AF-A0A4S4KBH2-F1
#
_cell.length_a   1.000
_cell.length_b   1.000
_cell.length_c   1.000
_cell.angle_alpha   90.00
_cell.angle_beta   90.00
_cell.angle_gamma   90.00
#
_symmetry.space_group_name_H-M   'P 1'
#
loop_
_entity.id
_entity.type
_entity.pdbx_description
1 polymer ?
#
loop_
_entity_poly.entity_id
_entity_poly.type
_entity_poly.pdbx_seq_one_letter_code
_entity_poly.pdbx_strand_id
1 'polypeptide(L)' 'MALDEARQAEIKAKLKERDDWIRESWVRAMEARIVQNNLQKCYRVEGVNHLEKCKHLAEQYTEMLKENRVRGYKQIDT' A
#
# COMPACT_ATOMS: atom_id res chain seq x y z
N MET A 1 -3.31 -40.59 -4.88
CA MET A 1 -4.32 -39.84 -5.65
C MET A 1 -5.10 -38.87 -4.77
N ALA A 2 -5.93 -39.30 -3.80
CA ALA A 2 -6.65 -38.35 -2.91
C ALA A 2 -5.74 -37.48 -2.02
N LEU A 3 -4.62 -38.04 -1.53
CA LEU A 3 -3.60 -37.29 -0.76
C LEU A 3 -2.84 -36.25 -1.61
N ASP A 4 -2.70 -36.51 -2.91
CA ASP A 4 -1.98 -35.63 -3.83
C ASP A 4 -2.83 -34.41 -4.19
N GLU A 5 -4.13 -34.62 -4.42
CA GLU A 5 -5.12 -33.56 -4.66
C GLU A 5 -5.31 -32.66 -3.43
N ALA A 6 -5.37 -33.25 -2.23
CA ALA A 6 -5.45 -32.48 -0.99
C ALA A 6 -4.21 -31.59 -0.78
N ARG A 7 -3.01 -32.14 -1.04
CA ARG A 7 -1.75 -31.39 -0.96
C ARG A 7 -1.65 -30.30 -2.03
N GLN A 8 -2.14 -30.56 -3.24
CA GLN A 8 -2.22 -29.56 -4.31
C GLN A 8 -3.15 -28.40 -3.93
N ALA A 9 -4.31 -28.70 -3.33
CA ALA A 9 -5.24 -27.69 -2.85
C ALA A 9 -4.62 -26.81 -1.75
N GLU A 10 -3.89 -27.40 -0.81
CA GLU A 10 -3.19 -26.67 0.26
C GLU A 10 -2.11 -25.73 -0.31
N ILE A 11 -1.29 -26.21 -1.26
CA ILE A 11 -0.27 -25.38 -1.93
C ILE A 11 -0.93 -24.22 -2.68
N LYS A 12 -2.02 -24.48 -3.40
CA LYS A 12 -2.75 -23.45 -4.13
C LYS A 12 -3.35 -22.40 -3.19
N ALA A 13 -3.88 -22.82 -2.04
CA ALA A 13 -4.39 -21.92 -1.02
C ALA A 13 -3.28 -21.00 -0.48
N LYS A 14 -2.12 -21.57 -0.14
CA LYS A 14 -0.95 -20.80 0.31
C LYS A 14 -0.44 -19.80 -0.74
N LEU A 15 -0.40 -20.19 -2.01
CA LEU A 15 -0.01 -19.27 -3.09
C LEU A 15 -1.02 -18.12 -3.24
N LYS A 16 -2.32 -18.43 -3.16
CA LYS A 16 -3.37 -17.41 -3.23
C LYS A 16 -3.26 -16.40 -2.08
N GLU A 17 -3.08 -16.87 -0.85
CA GLU A 17 -2.90 -16.01 0.33
C GLU A 17 -1.70 -15.05 0.16
N ARG A 18 -0.60 -15.55 -0.40
CA ARG A 18 0.59 -14.75 -0.71
C ARG A 18 0.30 -13.66 -1.75
N ASP A 19 -0.41 -14.02 -2.81
CA ASP A 19 -0.76 -13.10 -3.89
C ASP A 19 -1.73 -12.02 -3.42
N ASP A 20 -2.74 -12.40 -2.62
CA ASP A 20 -3.72 -11.48 -2.05
C ASP A 20 -3.05 -10.47 -1.11
N TRP A 21 -2.13 -10.93 -0.25
CA TRP A 21 -1.37 -10.06 0.64
C TRP A 21 -0.50 -9.05 -0.13
N ILE A 22 0.20 -9.49 -1.19
CA ILE A 22 1.01 -8.59 -2.03
C ILE A 22 0.09 -7.59 -2.73
N ARG A 23 -1.05 -8.03 -3.25
CA ARG A 23 -2.02 -7.16 -3.93
C ARG A 23 -2.52 -6.06 -2.99
N GLU A 24 -2.91 -6.40 -1.76
CA GLU A 24 -3.33 -5.41 -0.75
C GLU A 24 -2.22 -4.41 -0.42
N SER A 25 -0.97 -4.88 -0.32
CA SER A 25 0.18 -4.01 -0.09
C SER A 25 0.37 -2.99 -1.23
N TRP A 26 0.17 -3.41 -2.48
CA TRP A 26 0.19 -2.52 -3.64
C TRP A 26 -1.00 -1.55 -3.67
N VAL A 27 -2.20 -1.99 -3.27
CA VAL A 27 -3.38 -1.12 -3.18
C VAL A 27 -3.11 0.04 -2.22
N ARG A 28 -2.58 -0.26 -1.02
CA ARG A 28 -2.22 0.77 -0.03
C ARG A 28 -1.15 1.75 -0.54
N ALA A 29 -0.17 1.25 -1.29
CA ALA A 29 0.84 2.10 -1.92
C ALA A 29 0.22 3.01 -3.00
N MET A 30 -0.76 2.51 -3.75
CA MET A 30 -1.51 3.30 -4.75
C MET A 30 -2.41 4.36 -4.10
N GLU A 31 -3.01 4.06 -2.95
CA GLU A 31 -3.75 5.06 -2.15
C GLU A 31 -2.83 6.21 -1.74
N ALA A 32 -1.63 5.91 -1.23
CA ALA A 32 -0.64 6.93 -0.89
C ALA A 32 -0.26 7.79 -2.10
N ARG A 33 -0.19 7.19 -3.29
CA ARG A 33 0.08 7.91 -4.55
C ARG A 33 -1.06 8.84 -4.96
N ILE A 34 -2.31 8.48 -4.70
CA ILE A 34 -3.46 9.36 -4.93
C ILE A 34 -3.35 10.61 -4.03
N VAL A 35 -3.04 10.42 -2.74
CA VAL A 35 -2.84 11.54 -1.81
C VAL A 35 -1.66 12.42 -2.25
N GLN A 36 -0.54 11.83 -2.70
CA GLN A 36 0.58 12.57 -3.28
C GLN A 36 0.16 13.44 -4.47
N ASN A 37 -0.62 12.90 -5.40
CA ASN A 37 -1.10 13.64 -6.58
C ASN A 37 -2.02 14.80 -6.17
N ASN A 38 -2.88 14.59 -5.16
CA ASN A 38 -3.74 15.65 -4.63
C ASN A 38 -2.93 16.73 -3.90
N LEU A 39 -1.91 16.34 -3.14
CA LEU A 39 -0.98 17.29 -2.50
C LEU A 39 -0.25 18.15 -3.53
N GLN A 40 0.25 17.53 -4.62
CA GLN A 40 0.89 18.26 -5.71
C GLN A 40 -0.05 19.25 -6.39
N LYS A 41 -1.32 18.85 -6.61
CA LYS A 41 -2.34 19.77 -7.14
C LYS A 41 -2.60 20.92 -6.18
N CYS A 42 -2.76 20.64 -4.89
CA CYS A 42 -2.96 21.66 -3.86
C CYS A 42 -1.81 22.67 -3.84
N TYR A 43 -0.56 22.22 -3.89
CA TYR A 43 0.61 23.09 -3.95
C TYR A 43 0.63 23.98 -5.20
N ARG A 44 0.18 23.46 -6.35
CA ARG A 44 0.07 24.25 -7.59
C ARG A 44 -1.03 25.30 -7.54
N VAL A 45 -2.15 25.00 -6.90
CA VAL A 45 -3.32 25.90 -6.83
C VAL A 45 -3.13 26.98 -5.77
N GLU A 46 -2.68 26.61 -4.58
CA GLU A 46 -2.57 27.52 -3.43
C GLU A 46 -1.31 28.40 -3.46
N GLY A 47 -0.31 28.01 -4.25
CA GLY A 47 0.93 28.78 -4.40
C GLY A 47 1.59 29.02 -3.04
N VAL A 48 1.71 30.29 -2.63
CA VAL A 48 2.37 30.69 -1.37
C VAL A 48 1.57 30.24 -0.12
N ASN A 49 0.26 30.01 -0.25
CA ASN A 49 -0.62 29.65 0.88
C ASN A 49 -0.63 28.14 1.20
N HIS A 50 0.20 27.35 0.50
CA HIS A 50 0.18 25.89 0.61
C HIS A 50 0.44 25.37 2.04
N LEU A 51 1.19 26.12 2.86
CA LEU A 51 1.50 25.75 4.24
C LEU A 51 0.26 25.68 5.16
N GLU A 52 -0.74 26.51 4.90
CA GLU A 52 -1.99 26.50 5.69
C GLU A 52 -3.01 25.57 5.05
N LYS A 53 -3.22 25.70 3.73
CA LYS A 53 -4.32 25.01 3.03
C LYS A 53 -4.03 23.53 2.76
N CYS A 54 -2.78 23.17 2.50
CA CYS A 54 -2.40 21.80 2.13
C CYS A 54 -1.77 20.99 3.28
N LYS A 55 -1.71 21.55 4.50
CA LYS A 55 -1.09 20.90 5.67
C LYS A 55 -1.66 19.52 5.96
N HIS A 56 -2.98 19.38 5.95
CA HIS A 56 -3.67 18.11 6.21
C HIS A 56 -3.27 17.01 5.20
N LEU A 57 -3.14 17.34 3.91
CA LEU A 57 -2.68 16.40 2.88
C LEU A 57 -1.22 16.01 3.09
N ALA A 58 -0.38 16.96 3.51
CA ALA A 58 1.03 16.70 3.79
C ALA A 58 1.23 15.79 5.00
N GLU A 59 0.47 16.02 6.08
CA GLU A 59 0.47 15.19 7.28
C GLU A 59 -0.03 13.77 6.96
N GLN A 60 -1.18 13.67 6.28
CA GLN A 60 -1.74 12.38 5.84
C GLN A 60 -0.76 11.61 4.96
N TYR A 61 -0.16 12.26 3.96
CA TYR A 61 0.82 11.61 3.10
C TYR A 61 2.05 11.13 3.88
N THR A 62 2.51 11.91 4.85
CA THR A 62 3.66 11.55 5.70
C THR A 62 3.37 10.33 6.58
N GLU A 63 2.16 10.22 7.10
CA GLU A 63 1.70 9.04 7.85
C GLU A 63 1.63 7.81 6.94
N MET A 64 0.98 7.95 5.77
CA MET A 64 0.87 6.87 4.79
C MET A 64 2.23 6.38 4.30
N LEU A 65 3.24 7.25 4.18
CA LEU A 65 4.60 6.84 3.79
C LEU A 65 5.27 5.90 4.81
N LYS A 66 4.90 5.99 6.09
CA LYS A 66 5.45 5.10 7.12
C LYS A 66 4.77 3.73 7.07
N GLU A 67 3.45 3.73 6.91
CA GLU A 67 2.57 2.57 7.06
C GLU A 67 2.37 1.78 5.76
N ASN A 68 2.08 2.48 4.66
CA ASN A 68 1.63 1.89 3.39
C ASN A 68 2.77 1.49 2.44
N ARG A 69 3.97 1.24 2.99
CA ARG A 69 5.09 0.74 2.18
C ARG A 69 4.77 -0.67 1.69
N VAL A 70 5.18 -0.97 0.47
CA VAL A 70 5.09 -2.33 -0.06
C VAL A 70 5.98 -3.22 0.80
N ARG A 71 5.37 -4.08 1.59
CA ARG A 71 6.08 -5.10 2.36
C ARG A 71 6.17 -6.34 1.48
N GLY A 72 7.15 -7.21 1.72
CA GLY A 72 7.20 -8.54 1.10
C GLY A 72 6.50 -9.58 1.99
N TYR A 73 5.88 -10.61 1.39
CA TYR A 73 5.09 -11.61 2.15
C TYR A 73 5.92 -12.32 3.23
N LYS A 74 7.23 -12.48 2.97
CA LYS A 74 8.16 -13.04 3.93
C LYS A 74 8.59 -11.95 4.90
N GLN A 75 8.02 -11.93 6.10
CA GLN A 75 8.52 -11.12 7.20
C GLN A 75 9.85 -11.74 7.65
N ILE A 76 10.94 -11.01 7.45
CA ILE A 76 12.25 -11.35 8.00
C ILE A 76 12.42 -10.42 9.19
N ASP A 77 12.14 -10.93 10.39
CA ASP A 77 12.48 -10.20 11.61
C ASP A 77 14.00 -10.00 11.62
N THR A 78 14.43 -8.75 11.73
CA THR A 78 15.84 -8.34 11.82
C THR A 78 16.14 -7.97 13.26
#